data_AF-A0A2R6CQ16-F1
#
_entry.id   AF-A0A2R6CQ16-F1
#
_cell.length_a   1.000
_cell.length_b   1.000
_cell.length_c   1.000
_cell.angle_alpha   90.00
_cell.angle_beta   90.00
_cell.angle_gamma   90.00
#
_symmetry.space_group_name_H-M   'P 1'
#
loop_
_entity.id
_entity.type
_entity.pdbx_description
1 polymer ?
#
loop_
_entity_poly.entity_id
_entity_poly.type
_entity_poly.pdbx_seq_one_letter_code
_entity_poly.pdbx_strand_id
1 'polypeptide(L)' 'MVDRTNKPMEWKREETDEAAGGALEATGVYETATGVVLYDSEEPLAWVQADNAVKLDEIA' A
#
# COMPACT_ATOMS: atom_id res chain seq x y z
N MET A 1 -1.76 -36.64 -17.26
CA MET A 1 -2.24 -35.28 -17.56
C MET A 1 -2.62 -34.64 -16.24
N VAL A 2 -1.78 -33.75 -15.70
CA VAL A 2 -2.07 -33.03 -14.46
C VAL A 2 -2.84 -31.78 -14.83
N ASP A 3 -4.09 -31.71 -14.39
CA ASP A 3 -4.95 -30.54 -14.54
C ASP A 3 -4.32 -29.37 -13.78
N ARG A 4 -3.78 -28.41 -14.52
CA ARG A 4 -3.16 -27.17 -14.00
C ARG A 4 -4.17 -26.03 -14.09
N THR A 5 -5.39 -26.22 -13.61
CA THR A 5 -6.35 -25.12 -13.52
C THR A 5 -6.00 -24.22 -12.33
N ASN A 6 -4.90 -23.46 -12.47
CA ASN A 6 -4.71 -22.24 -11.72
C ASN A 6 -5.75 -21.24 -12.24
N LYS A 7 -6.94 -21.24 -11.65
CA LYS A 7 -7.91 -20.18 -11.91
C LYS A 7 -7.20 -18.86 -11.58
N PRO A 8 -7.13 -17.89 -12.50
CA PRO A 8 -6.65 -16.58 -12.14
C PRO A 8 -7.51 -16.10 -10.97
N MET A 9 -6.92 -15.79 -9.82
CA MET A 9 -7.66 -15.11 -8.77
C MET A 9 -8.24 -13.86 -9.43
N GLU A 10 -9.56 -13.81 -9.51
CA GLU A 10 -10.28 -12.63 -9.93
C GLU A 10 -10.13 -11.65 -8.77
N TRP A 11 -9.04 -10.88 -8.77
CA TRP A 11 -8.83 -9.80 -7.83
C TRP A 11 -9.91 -8.77 -8.16
N LYS A 12 -11.07 -8.92 -7.51
CA LYS A 12 -12.03 -7.82 -7.37
C LYS A 12 -11.28 -6.76 -6.59
N ARG A 13 -10.65 -5.85 -7.34
CA ARG A 13 -10.26 -4.56 -6.81
C ARG A 13 -11.59 -3.91 -6.46
N GLU A 14 -12.01 -4.05 -5.21
CA GLU A 14 -13.03 -3.15 -4.67
C GLU A 14 -12.41 -1.77 -4.82
N GLU A 15 -12.89 -1.07 -5.84
CA GLU A 15 -12.52 0.30 -6.12
C GLU A 15 -13.15 1.10 -4.98
N THR A 16 -12.43 1.21 -3.87
CA THR A 16 -12.85 2.04 -2.75
C THR A 16 -12.78 3.48 -3.24
N ASP A 17 -13.95 4.05 -3.45
CA ASP A 17 -14.17 5.47 -3.72
C ASP A 17 -13.88 6.26 -2.42
N GLU A 18 -12.63 6.24 -1.97
CA GLU A 18 -12.15 6.94 -0.74
C GLU A 18 -11.42 8.24 -1.07
N ALA A 19 -11.66 8.78 -2.27
CA ALA A 19 -11.13 10.06 -2.66
C ALA A 19 -11.57 11.15 -1.66
N ALA A 20 -10.56 11.72 -1.00
CA ALA A 20 -10.56 12.98 -0.25
C ALA A 20 -10.92 12.91 1.24
N GLY A 21 -9.99 12.41 2.07
CA GLY A 21 -9.88 12.83 3.46
C GLY A 21 -9.22 11.80 4.36
N GLY A 22 -9.89 10.65 4.54
CA GLY A 22 -9.51 9.66 5.57
C GLY A 22 -8.28 8.82 5.22
N ALA A 23 -8.09 8.43 3.96
CA ALA A 23 -7.01 7.51 3.57
C ALA A 23 -5.60 8.06 3.88
N LEU A 24 -5.40 9.38 3.78
CA LEU A 24 -4.15 10.02 4.16
C LEU A 24 -3.95 10.06 5.68
N GLU A 25 -5.01 10.26 6.46
CA GLU A 25 -4.96 10.24 7.92
C GLU A 25 -4.72 8.83 8.46
N ALA A 26 -5.23 7.81 7.75
CA ALA A 26 -4.99 6.41 8.05
C ALA A 26 -3.58 5.95 7.66
N THR A 27 -2.90 6.64 6.72
CA THR A 27 -1.55 6.27 6.28
C THR A 27 -0.47 6.88 7.17
N GLY A 28 0.40 6.04 7.74
CA GLY A 28 1.55 6.44 8.53
C GLY A 28 2.89 6.16 7.85
N VAL A 29 3.95 6.80 8.35
CA VAL A 29 5.33 6.61 7.87
C VAL A 29 6.32 6.56 9.02
N TYR A 30 7.32 5.68 8.94
CA TYR A 30 8.49 5.72 9.80
C TYR A 30 9.77 5.33 9.05
N GLU A 31 10.89 5.84 9.56
CA GLU A 31 12.21 5.57 9.01
C GLU A 31 12.88 4.40 9.75
N THR A 32 13.64 3.61 8.99
CA THR A 32 14.47 2.53 9.49
C THR A 32 15.91 2.71 9.00
N ALA A 33 16.84 1.92 9.54
CA ALA A 33 18.22 1.91 9.04
C ALA A 33 18.34 1.48 7.57
N THR A 34 17.31 0.84 7.02
CA THR A 34 17.28 0.22 5.68
C THR A 34 16.35 0.93 4.70
N GLY A 35 15.65 2.00 5.09
CA GLY A 35 14.71 2.70 4.24
C GLY A 35 13.46 3.17 4.98
N VAL A 36 12.39 3.41 4.23
CA VAL A 36 11.14 4.01 4.72
C VAL A 36 10.01 3.00 4.64
N VAL A 37 9.18 2.92 5.68
CA VAL A 37 7.99 2.07 5.71
C VAL A 37 6.75 2.95 5.70
N LEU A 38 5.87 2.72 4.73
CA LEU A 38 4.52 3.26 4.68
C LEU A 38 3.56 2.16 5.12
N TYR A 39 2.59 2.51 5.96
CA TYR A 39 1.65 1.56 6.50
C TYR A 39 0.26 2.18 6.66
N ASP A 40 -0.76 1.34 6.59
CA ASP A 40 -2.11 1.69 6.99
C ASP A 40 -2.31 1.44 8.49
N SER A 41 -2.77 2.45 9.21
CA SER A 41 -3.00 2.39 10.67
C SER A 41 -4.31 1.68 11.04
N GLU A 42 -5.23 1.54 10.09
CA GLU A 42 -6.48 0.79 10.23
C GLU A 42 -6.31 -0.66 9.76
N GLU A 43 -5.40 -0.92 8.80
CA GLU A 43 -5.05 -2.25 8.32
C GLU A 43 -3.57 -2.63 8.57
N PRO A 44 -3.22 -3.26 9.72
CA PRO A 44 -1.83 -3.52 10.11
C PRO A 44 -1.01 -4.43 9.17
N LEU A 45 -1.67 -5.18 8.28
CA LEU A 45 -1.01 -6.04 7.30
C LEU A 45 -0.77 -5.33 5.96
N ALA A 46 -1.33 -4.14 5.76
CA ALA A 46 -1.13 -3.31 4.57
C ALA A 46 0.06 -2.38 4.80
N TRP A 47 1.25 -2.82 4.41
CA TRP A 47 2.48 -2.03 4.48
C TRP A 47 3.40 -2.28 3.30
N VAL A 48 4.24 -1.29 3.00
CA VAL A 48 5.28 -1.38 1.98
C VAL A 48 6.57 -0.73 2.50
N GLN A 49 7.70 -1.39 2.27
CA GLN A 49 9.03 -0.84 2.53
C GLN A 49 9.70 -0.46 1.19
N ALA A 50 10.29 0.73 1.16
CA ALA A 50 11.05 1.22 0.02
C ALA A 50 12.43 1.69 0.45
N ASP A 51 13.42 1.51 -0.42
CA ASP A 51 14.78 2.01 -0.21
C ASP A 51 14.83 3.55 -0.22
N ASN A 52 13.90 4.19 -0.96
CA ASN A 52 13.80 5.65 -1.09
C ASN A 52 12.33 6.10 -1.09
N ALA A 53 12.08 7.25 -0.48
CA ALA A 53 10.80 7.97 -0.53
C ALA A 53 11.06 9.48 -0.63
N VAL A 54 10.13 10.21 -1.25
CA VAL A 54 10.16 11.68 -1.36
C VAL A 54 8.85 12.22 -0.82
N LYS A 55 8.90 13.35 -0.11
CA LYS A 55 7.67 14.01 0.34
C LYS A 55 7.00 14.70 -0.84
N LEU A 56 5.69 14.56 -0.94
CA LEU A 56 4.92 15.13 -2.05
C LEU A 56 5.01 16.66 -2.10
N ASP A 57 5.16 17.33 -0.96
CA ASP A 57 5.37 18.80 -0.88
C ASP A 57 6.73 19.26 -1.43
N GLU A 58 7.70 18.36 -1.58
CA GLU A 58 9.03 18.66 -2.11
C GLU A 58 9.08 18.57 -3.66
N ILE A 59 8.02 18.08 -4.31
CA ILE A 59 7.93 17.88 -5.78
C ILE A 59 7.16 19.03 -6.47
N ALA A 60 7.01 20.19 -5.83
CA ALA A 60 6.29 21.36 -6.35
C ALA A 60 7.05 22.14 -7.45
#